data_AF-A0A939I8V5-F1
#
_entry.id   AF-A0A939I8V5-F1
#
_cell.length_a   1.000
_cell.length_b   1.000
_cell.length_c   1.000
_cell.angle_alpha   90.00
_cell.angle_beta   90.00
_cell.angle_gamma   90.00
#
_symmetry.space_group_name_H-M   'P 1'
#
loop_
_entity.id
_entity.type
_entity.pdbx_description
1 polymer ?
#
loop_
_entity_poly.entity_id
_entity_poly.type
_entity_poly.pdbx_seq_one_letter_code
_entity_poly.pdbx_strand_id
1 'polypeptide(L)'
;EVSGLYGQAGARSFATPRTAGVPVTRAQIIQRAQGWVDQGVPYSMNRYWSDGYRQDCSGFVSMAWGLGSSQTTWTLPNFAERISKNDLQPGDVLIYNNPSNPQAGSHVTIFGGWTDSSRTRYVSYEQTSPNTVKRSTPYAYWNNSGAYVPYRYTGLSGGGNDGGTTSNAFPGADKFGPGANNAYVTKLGQLLAQRGGSKFYSEGPGPRWGEADRKATQAFQQAQGWTGSEADGIPGKATWDYLVNGKGRNIDGGSTTPLPPPPPTGTTAFPGAQYFAPGQSNDYVRQLGEQLVRKGFGGYYSVGPGPQWGEADRRAVQAFQQAQGWRGSEADGYPGQDTWRRLFS
;
A
#
# COMPACT_ATOMS: atom_id res chain seq x y z
N GLU A 1 -29.35 -4.42 -53.32
CA GLU A 1 -28.29 -3.74 -54.08
C GLU A 1 -27.11 -3.45 -53.16
N VAL A 2 -25.94 -3.42 -53.77
CA VAL A 2 -24.61 -3.56 -53.18
C VAL A 2 -23.96 -2.22 -52.79
N SER A 3 -22.90 -2.34 -51.98
CA SER A 3 -21.76 -1.40 -51.77
C SER A 3 -21.92 -0.44 -50.59
N GLY A 4 -20.95 -0.23 -49.69
CA GLY A 4 -19.55 -0.64 -49.51
C GLY A 4 -19.06 0.11 -48.24
N LEU A 5 -17.84 0.04 -47.71
CA LEU A 5 -16.60 -0.65 -48.01
C LEU A 5 -15.74 -0.47 -46.74
N TYR A 6 -14.90 -1.45 -46.45
CA TYR A 6 -13.96 -1.52 -45.34
C TYR A 6 -13.18 -0.23 -45.05
N GLY A 7 -13.16 0.18 -43.78
CA GLY A 7 -12.20 1.10 -43.20
C GLY A 7 -11.42 0.41 -42.09
N GLN A 8 -10.18 0.01 -42.38
CA GLN A 8 -9.23 -0.55 -41.42
C GLN A 8 -8.61 0.61 -40.61
N ALA A 9 -8.82 0.64 -39.30
CA ALA A 9 -8.01 1.46 -38.39
C ALA A 9 -7.96 0.80 -37.01
N GLY A 10 -6.74 0.67 -36.49
CA GLY A 10 -6.41 -0.09 -35.29
C GLY A 10 -6.99 0.44 -33.98
N ALA A 11 -6.99 -0.47 -33.01
CA ALA A 11 -7.02 -0.31 -31.57
C ALA A 11 -7.31 1.10 -31.01
N ARG A 12 -8.50 1.24 -30.43
CA ARG A 12 -8.69 2.06 -29.23
C ARG A 12 -9.44 1.21 -28.21
N SER A 13 -8.69 0.58 -27.32
CA SER A 13 -9.24 0.08 -26.06
C SER A 13 -9.73 1.30 -25.30
N PHE A 14 -11.03 1.56 -25.34
CA PHE A 14 -11.67 2.52 -24.47
C PHE A 14 -11.54 1.98 -23.04
N ALA A 15 -10.54 2.46 -22.30
CA ALA A 15 -10.54 2.32 -20.85
C ALA A 15 -11.74 3.14 -20.35
N THR A 16 -12.82 2.45 -20.04
CA THR A 16 -14.00 3.06 -19.42
C THR A 16 -13.55 3.84 -18.18
N PRO A 17 -14.02 5.08 -17.97
CA PRO A 17 -13.71 5.83 -16.76
C PRO A 17 -14.12 4.99 -15.54
N ARG A 18 -13.16 4.65 -14.66
CA ARG A 18 -13.48 4.01 -13.38
C ARG A 18 -14.26 5.00 -12.54
N THR A 19 -15.43 4.60 -12.04
CA THR A 19 -16.24 5.43 -11.14
C THR A 19 -15.42 5.71 -9.89
N ALA A 20 -15.16 6.99 -9.60
CA ALA A 20 -14.47 7.39 -8.38
C ALA A 20 -15.29 6.93 -7.17
N GLY A 21 -14.70 6.09 -6.34
CA GLY A 21 -15.32 5.58 -5.12
C GLY A 21 -15.44 6.63 -4.03
N VAL A 22 -16.32 6.40 -3.05
CA VAL A 22 -16.37 7.19 -1.82
C VAL A 22 -15.05 7.00 -1.07
N PRO A 23 -14.36 8.09 -0.66
CA PRO A 23 -13.14 7.98 0.14
C PRO A 23 -13.36 7.12 1.39
N VAL A 24 -12.62 6.01 1.50
CA VAL A 24 -12.65 5.10 2.65
C VAL A 24 -11.25 4.65 3.01
N THR A 25 -10.96 4.48 4.29
CA THR A 25 -9.68 3.96 4.77
C THR A 25 -9.71 2.44 4.91
N ARG A 26 -8.54 1.80 4.89
CA ARG A 26 -8.42 0.35 5.15
C ARG A 26 -9.03 -0.06 6.48
N ALA A 27 -8.80 0.74 7.52
CA ALA A 27 -9.34 0.49 8.85
C ALA A 27 -10.88 0.51 8.84
N GLN A 28 -11.50 1.47 8.15
CA GLN A 28 -12.96 1.52 7.99
C GLN A 28 -13.50 0.32 7.21
N ILE A 29 -12.81 -0.13 6.15
CA ILE A 29 -13.20 -1.33 5.40
C ILE A 29 -13.22 -2.56 6.34
N ILE A 30 -12.13 -2.77 7.09
CA ILE A 30 -12.02 -3.91 8.02
C ILE A 30 -13.02 -3.80 9.18
N GLN A 31 -13.23 -2.60 9.73
CA GLN A 31 -14.19 -2.37 10.80
C GLN A 31 -15.62 -2.70 10.36
N ARG A 32 -16.01 -2.23 9.17
CA ARG A 32 -17.33 -2.54 8.57
C ARG A 32 -17.48 -4.03 8.32
N ALA A 33 -16.45 -4.67 7.77
CA ALA A 33 -16.43 -6.12 7.54
C ALA A 33 -16.58 -6.92 8.85
N GLN A 34 -15.86 -6.53 9.90
CA GLN A 34 -15.96 -7.13 11.23
C GLN A 34 -17.36 -6.91 11.84
N GLY A 35 -17.99 -5.76 11.61
CA GLY A 35 -19.34 -5.48 12.09
C GLY A 35 -20.39 -6.50 11.62
N TRP A 36 -20.35 -6.93 10.35
CA TRP A 36 -21.25 -8.00 9.87
C TRP A 36 -20.89 -9.38 10.44
N VAL A 37 -19.60 -9.65 10.67
CA VAL A 37 -19.15 -10.87 11.34
C VAL A 37 -19.72 -10.93 12.76
N ASP A 38 -19.62 -9.84 13.52
CA ASP A 38 -20.09 -9.77 14.90
C ASP A 38 -21.62 -9.88 15.00
N GLN A 39 -22.33 -9.36 13.99
CA GLN A 39 -23.79 -9.46 13.88
C GLN A 39 -24.27 -10.81 13.34
N GLY A 40 -23.37 -11.64 12.79
CA GLY A 40 -23.71 -12.93 12.18
C GLY A 40 -24.70 -12.78 11.02
N VAL A 41 -24.52 -11.77 10.15
CA VAL A 41 -25.49 -11.45 9.09
C VAL A 41 -25.74 -12.67 8.17
N PRO A 42 -26.98 -13.16 8.04
CA PRO A 42 -27.26 -14.40 7.30
C PRO A 42 -27.09 -14.23 5.79
N TYR A 43 -26.66 -15.29 5.10
CA TYR A 43 -26.47 -15.25 3.65
C TYR A 43 -27.79 -15.26 2.89
N SER A 44 -27.96 -14.31 1.96
CA SER A 44 -29.07 -14.29 1.01
C SER A 44 -28.73 -13.46 -0.23
N MET A 45 -28.95 -14.04 -1.41
CA MET A 45 -28.85 -13.31 -2.69
C MET A 45 -30.03 -12.36 -2.95
N ASN A 46 -31.11 -12.41 -2.16
CA ASN A 46 -32.35 -11.67 -2.45
C ASN A 46 -32.76 -10.70 -1.34
N ARG A 47 -32.10 -10.75 -0.18
CA ARG A 47 -32.43 -9.92 0.98
C ARG A 47 -31.37 -8.84 1.19
N TYR A 48 -31.80 -7.78 1.85
CA TYR A 48 -30.98 -6.65 2.25
C TYR A 48 -30.89 -6.61 3.77
N TRP A 49 -29.73 -6.20 4.27
CA TRP A 49 -29.54 -5.91 5.68
C TRP A 49 -30.05 -4.51 6.02
N SER A 50 -30.11 -4.19 7.32
CA SER A 50 -30.65 -2.92 7.81
C SER A 50 -29.84 -1.69 7.36
N ASP A 51 -28.61 -1.89 6.91
CA ASP A 51 -27.74 -0.86 6.32
C ASP A 51 -27.94 -0.64 4.82
N GLY A 52 -28.90 -1.35 4.21
CA GLY A 52 -29.28 -1.17 2.82
C GLY A 52 -28.44 -1.96 1.80
N TYR A 53 -27.56 -2.86 2.25
CA TYR A 53 -26.77 -3.72 1.36
C TYR A 53 -27.30 -5.15 1.26
N ARG A 54 -27.11 -5.78 0.10
CA ARG A 54 -27.51 -7.17 -0.17
C ARG A 54 -26.67 -8.13 0.67
N GLN A 55 -27.30 -9.16 1.25
CA GLN A 55 -26.66 -10.08 2.19
C GLN A 55 -25.87 -11.22 1.50
N ASP A 56 -25.21 -10.93 0.39
CA ASP A 56 -24.38 -11.88 -0.37
C ASP A 56 -22.92 -11.43 -0.44
N CYS A 57 -22.07 -12.21 -1.11
CA CYS A 57 -20.62 -11.96 -1.16
C CYS A 57 -20.25 -10.56 -1.69
N SER A 58 -20.92 -10.09 -2.75
CA SER A 58 -20.60 -8.79 -3.37
C SER A 58 -21.33 -7.61 -2.72
N GLY A 59 -22.51 -7.82 -2.15
CA GLY A 59 -23.16 -6.84 -1.29
C GLY A 59 -22.36 -6.57 -0.02
N PHE A 60 -21.75 -7.60 0.58
CA PHE A 60 -20.83 -7.45 1.71
C PHE A 60 -19.59 -6.60 1.38
N VAL A 61 -18.95 -6.82 0.24
CA VAL A 61 -17.81 -5.96 -0.19
C VAL A 61 -18.28 -4.54 -0.48
N SER A 62 -19.45 -4.38 -1.10
CA SER A 62 -20.04 -3.06 -1.37
C SER A 62 -20.28 -2.28 -0.07
N MET A 63 -20.77 -2.97 0.97
CA MET A 63 -20.94 -2.43 2.32
C MET A 63 -19.60 -2.06 2.94
N ALA A 64 -18.60 -2.95 2.89
CA ALA A 64 -17.29 -2.69 3.46
C ALA A 64 -16.59 -1.47 2.80
N TRP A 65 -16.70 -1.34 1.48
CA TRP A 65 -16.21 -0.16 0.74
C TRP A 65 -17.11 1.08 0.89
N GLY A 66 -18.33 0.95 1.40
CA GLY A 66 -19.28 2.06 1.57
C GLY A 66 -19.79 2.61 0.24
N LEU A 67 -20.02 1.74 -0.74
CA LEU A 67 -20.57 2.14 -2.04
C LEU A 67 -22.03 2.59 -1.88
N GLY A 68 -22.51 3.50 -2.72
CA GLY A 68 -23.91 3.97 -2.63
C GLY A 68 -24.97 2.89 -2.95
N SER A 69 -24.57 1.73 -3.48
CA SER A 69 -25.45 0.60 -3.78
C SER A 69 -24.68 -0.73 -3.83
N SER A 70 -25.42 -1.83 -3.69
CA SER A 70 -24.85 -3.18 -3.77
C SER A 70 -24.43 -3.52 -5.19
N GLN A 71 -23.14 -3.75 -5.39
CA GLN A 71 -22.56 -4.20 -6.65
C GLN A 71 -22.66 -5.72 -6.79
N THR A 72 -22.31 -6.20 -7.98
CA THR A 72 -22.11 -7.63 -8.26
C THR A 72 -20.61 -7.93 -8.30
N THR A 73 -20.23 -9.20 -8.19
CA THR A 73 -18.84 -9.62 -8.40
C THR A 73 -18.26 -9.16 -9.74
N TRP A 74 -19.10 -8.94 -10.77
CA TRP A 74 -18.70 -8.47 -12.10
C TRP A 74 -18.56 -6.95 -12.19
N THR A 75 -19.27 -6.18 -11.36
CA THR A 75 -19.19 -4.71 -11.36
C THR A 75 -18.23 -4.16 -10.32
N LEU A 76 -17.86 -4.94 -9.28
CA LEU A 76 -16.83 -4.57 -8.30
C LEU A 76 -15.49 -4.13 -8.92
N PRO A 77 -14.97 -4.78 -9.99
CA PRO A 77 -13.75 -4.32 -10.66
C PRO A 77 -13.81 -2.89 -11.22
N ASN A 78 -15.00 -2.30 -11.45
CA ASN A 78 -15.13 -0.92 -11.93
C ASN A 78 -14.76 0.12 -10.85
N PHE A 79 -14.75 -0.31 -9.58
CA PHE A 79 -14.41 0.49 -8.41
C PHE A 79 -13.03 0.15 -7.84
N ALA A 80 -12.26 -0.67 -8.54
CA ALA A 80 -11.01 -1.19 -8.04
C ALA A 80 -9.94 -1.27 -9.14
N GLU A 81 -8.69 -1.33 -8.73
CA GLU A 81 -7.56 -1.62 -9.60
C GLU A 81 -7.00 -3.00 -9.27
N ARG A 82 -6.53 -3.72 -10.29
CA ARG A 82 -5.91 -5.03 -10.11
C ARG A 82 -4.54 -4.85 -9.46
N ILE A 83 -4.23 -5.67 -8.45
CA ILE A 83 -2.94 -5.67 -7.76
C ILE A 83 -2.29 -7.05 -7.80
N SER A 84 -1.01 -7.15 -7.43
CA SER A 84 -0.34 -8.44 -7.28
C SER A 84 -0.60 -9.06 -5.90
N LYS A 85 -0.32 -10.37 -5.75
CA LYS A 85 -0.31 -11.05 -4.45
C LYS A 85 0.58 -10.31 -3.43
N ASN A 86 1.72 -9.78 -3.89
CA ASN A 86 2.71 -9.17 -3.02
C ASN A 86 2.25 -7.80 -2.47
N ASP A 87 1.31 -7.17 -3.17
CA ASP A 87 0.79 -5.86 -2.79
C ASP A 87 -0.40 -5.96 -1.85
N LEU A 88 -0.96 -7.16 -1.62
CA LEU A 88 -2.14 -7.35 -0.79
C LEU A 88 -1.98 -6.76 0.61
N GLN A 89 -2.92 -5.91 0.97
CA GLN A 89 -3.05 -5.27 2.27
C GLN A 89 -4.48 -5.43 2.80
N PRO A 90 -4.69 -5.34 4.14
CA PRO A 90 -6.02 -5.41 4.71
C PRO A 90 -7.02 -4.46 4.03
N GLY A 91 -8.18 -4.98 3.63
CA GLY A 91 -9.24 -4.25 2.92
C GLY A 91 -9.18 -4.34 1.39
N ASP A 92 -8.09 -4.89 0.83
CA ASP A 92 -8.09 -5.36 -0.56
C ASP A 92 -8.99 -6.61 -0.68
N VAL A 93 -9.36 -6.99 -1.89
CA VAL A 93 -10.28 -8.13 -2.14
C VAL A 93 -9.69 -9.13 -3.11
N LEU A 94 -10.16 -10.38 -3.05
CA LEU A 94 -9.91 -11.38 -4.08
C LEU A 94 -11.22 -11.70 -4.78
N ILE A 95 -11.32 -11.42 -6.08
CA ILE A 95 -12.53 -11.61 -6.88
C ILE A 95 -12.35 -12.82 -7.78
N TYR A 96 -13.35 -13.70 -7.79
CA TYR A 96 -13.52 -14.76 -8.77
C TYR A 96 -14.83 -14.57 -9.53
N ASN A 97 -14.75 -14.35 -10.83
CA ASN A 97 -15.89 -14.29 -11.73
C ASN A 97 -16.00 -15.62 -12.47
N ASN A 98 -17.15 -16.31 -12.35
CA ASN A 98 -17.41 -17.57 -13.04
C ASN A 98 -18.29 -17.32 -14.28
N PRO A 99 -17.76 -17.35 -15.51
CA PRO A 99 -18.54 -17.09 -16.72
C PRO A 99 -19.67 -18.11 -16.93
N SER A 100 -19.48 -19.35 -16.47
CA SER A 100 -20.45 -20.45 -16.64
C SER A 100 -21.61 -20.39 -15.65
N ASN A 101 -21.47 -19.63 -14.56
CA ASN A 101 -22.53 -19.37 -13.60
C ASN A 101 -22.30 -17.98 -12.98
N PRO A 102 -22.56 -16.90 -13.74
CA PRO A 102 -22.13 -15.56 -13.37
C PRO A 102 -22.82 -15.05 -12.11
N GLN A 103 -24.06 -15.49 -11.85
CA GLN A 103 -24.89 -15.00 -10.76
C GLN A 103 -24.68 -15.78 -9.44
N ALA A 104 -24.61 -17.11 -9.49
CA ALA A 104 -24.49 -17.94 -8.29
C ALA A 104 -23.11 -18.62 -8.12
N GLY A 105 -22.27 -18.62 -9.16
CA GLY A 105 -20.98 -19.32 -9.15
C GLY A 105 -19.76 -18.40 -8.97
N SER A 106 -19.95 -17.09 -8.93
CA SER A 106 -18.89 -16.10 -8.66
C SER A 106 -18.76 -15.86 -7.15
N HIS A 107 -17.58 -15.45 -6.70
CA HIS A 107 -17.35 -15.17 -5.28
C HIS A 107 -16.32 -14.05 -5.08
N VAL A 108 -16.35 -13.44 -3.91
CA VAL A 108 -15.38 -12.43 -3.51
C VAL A 108 -15.13 -12.49 -2.01
N THR A 109 -13.88 -12.28 -1.61
CA THR A 109 -13.47 -12.21 -0.20
C THR A 109 -12.72 -10.91 0.07
N ILE A 110 -12.81 -10.39 1.30
CA ILE A 110 -11.96 -9.28 1.77
C ILE A 110 -10.73 -9.89 2.44
N PHE A 111 -9.55 -9.44 2.00
CA PHE A 111 -8.28 -9.79 2.58
C PHE A 111 -8.09 -9.02 3.91
N GLY A 112 -7.91 -9.75 5.00
CA GLY A 112 -7.71 -9.22 6.36
C GLY A 112 -6.26 -9.18 6.81
N GLY A 113 -5.35 -9.81 6.08
CA GLY A 113 -3.93 -9.95 6.45
C GLY A 113 -3.43 -11.37 6.28
N TRP A 114 -2.13 -11.54 5.99
CA TRP A 114 -1.47 -12.84 6.02
C TRP A 114 -1.45 -13.39 7.45
N THR A 115 -1.64 -14.70 7.61
CA THR A 115 -1.58 -15.33 8.95
C THR A 115 -0.16 -15.38 9.50
N ASP A 116 0.83 -15.37 8.60
CA ASP A 116 2.25 -15.51 8.91
C ASP A 116 3.10 -15.06 7.69
N SER A 117 4.42 -15.13 7.83
CA SER A 117 5.37 -14.72 6.79
C SER A 117 5.43 -15.66 5.57
N SER A 118 4.88 -16.88 5.64
CA SER A 118 4.85 -17.81 4.50
C SER A 118 3.92 -17.33 3.39
N ARG A 119 2.96 -16.46 3.71
CA ARG A 119 1.95 -15.92 2.78
C ARG A 119 1.21 -17.03 2.01
N THR A 120 0.95 -18.15 2.69
CA THR A 120 0.19 -19.30 2.16
C THR A 120 -1.27 -19.27 2.59
N ARG A 121 -1.59 -18.59 3.70
CA ARG A 121 -2.95 -18.38 4.21
C ARG A 121 -3.16 -16.94 4.65
N TYR A 122 -4.40 -16.48 4.58
CA TYR A 122 -4.80 -15.15 5.02
C TYR A 122 -6.08 -15.21 5.84
N VAL A 123 -6.29 -14.20 6.69
CA VAL A 123 -7.59 -13.98 7.33
C VAL A 123 -8.52 -13.42 6.27
N SER A 124 -9.55 -14.17 5.91
CA SER A 124 -10.62 -13.73 5.01
C SER A 124 -11.83 -13.26 5.80
N TYR A 125 -12.47 -12.18 5.34
CA TYR A 125 -13.85 -11.85 5.71
C TYR A 125 -14.72 -12.12 4.48
N GLU A 126 -15.80 -12.86 4.65
CA GLU A 126 -16.69 -13.20 3.54
C GLU A 126 -18.13 -13.44 4.00
N GLN A 127 -19.06 -13.07 3.10
CA GLN A 127 -20.47 -13.39 3.24
C GLN A 127 -20.76 -14.66 2.44
N THR A 128 -20.96 -15.77 3.15
CA THR A 128 -21.20 -17.11 2.59
C THR A 128 -22.24 -17.85 3.42
N SER A 129 -22.79 -18.96 2.91
CA SER A 129 -23.77 -19.74 3.70
C SER A 129 -23.10 -20.38 4.92
N PRO A 130 -23.70 -20.29 6.13
CA PRO A 130 -25.00 -19.69 6.44
C PRO A 130 -24.96 -18.18 6.78
N ASN A 131 -23.81 -17.60 7.11
CA ASN A 131 -23.67 -16.22 7.57
C ASN A 131 -22.28 -15.61 7.29
N THR A 132 -22.10 -14.33 7.64
CA THR A 132 -20.79 -13.68 7.56
C THR A 132 -19.78 -14.39 8.45
N VAL A 133 -18.61 -14.71 7.90
CA VAL A 133 -17.54 -15.39 8.62
C VAL A 133 -16.21 -14.69 8.44
N LYS A 134 -15.39 -14.76 9.50
CA LYS A 134 -13.96 -14.47 9.50
C LYS A 134 -13.21 -15.77 9.71
N ARG A 135 -12.35 -16.15 8.77
CA ARG A 135 -11.58 -17.41 8.88
C ARG A 135 -10.25 -17.38 8.17
N SER A 136 -9.34 -18.27 8.59
CA SER A 136 -8.08 -18.53 7.91
C SER A 136 -8.33 -19.32 6.62
N THR A 137 -7.94 -18.75 5.48
CA THR A 137 -8.23 -19.27 4.14
C THR A 137 -6.92 -19.44 3.35
N PRO A 138 -6.72 -20.56 2.63
CA PRO A 138 -5.56 -20.74 1.77
C PRO A 138 -5.58 -19.74 0.62
N TYR A 139 -4.41 -19.24 0.24
CA TYR A 139 -4.32 -18.32 -0.89
C TYR A 139 -4.40 -19.07 -2.24
N ALA A 140 -5.18 -18.60 -3.21
CA ALA A 140 -6.08 -17.44 -3.15
C ALA A 140 -7.46 -17.79 -2.54
N TYR A 141 -7.91 -19.03 -2.75
CA TYR A 141 -9.10 -19.60 -2.12
C TYR A 141 -9.05 -21.14 -2.18
N TRP A 142 -9.96 -21.82 -1.48
CA TRP A 142 -10.02 -23.29 -1.41
C TRP A 142 -10.21 -23.95 -2.77
N ASN A 143 -11.11 -23.40 -3.58
CA ASN A 143 -11.45 -23.89 -4.92
C ASN A 143 -11.22 -22.77 -5.94
N ASN A 144 -10.91 -23.14 -7.19
CA ASN A 144 -10.66 -22.18 -8.28
C ASN A 144 -9.54 -21.17 -7.96
N SER A 145 -8.57 -21.55 -7.11
CA SER A 145 -7.54 -20.66 -6.57
C SER A 145 -6.81 -19.84 -7.65
N GLY A 146 -6.47 -20.47 -8.79
CA GLY A 146 -5.80 -19.80 -9.91
C GLY A 146 -6.64 -18.75 -10.64
N ALA A 147 -7.96 -18.69 -10.40
CA ALA A 147 -8.89 -17.76 -11.02
C ALA A 147 -9.28 -16.58 -10.12
N TYR A 148 -8.85 -16.57 -8.85
CA TYR A 148 -9.03 -15.41 -7.97
C TYR A 148 -8.00 -14.36 -8.28
N VAL A 149 -8.46 -13.13 -8.50
CA VAL A 149 -7.62 -11.99 -8.85
C VAL A 149 -7.68 -10.95 -7.71
N PRO A 150 -6.52 -10.50 -7.19
CA PRO A 150 -6.47 -9.43 -6.20
C PRO A 150 -6.86 -8.06 -6.77
N TYR A 151 -7.67 -7.31 -6.03
CA TYR A 151 -8.08 -5.95 -6.37
C TYR A 151 -8.00 -5.02 -5.16
N ARG A 152 -7.68 -3.76 -5.44
CA ARG A 152 -7.61 -2.66 -4.49
C ARG A 152 -8.67 -1.62 -4.82
N TYR A 153 -9.48 -1.24 -3.85
CA TYR A 153 -10.49 -0.21 -4.04
C TYR A 153 -9.87 1.14 -4.43
N THR A 154 -10.33 1.74 -5.53
CA THR A 154 -9.77 3.02 -6.04
C THR A 154 -10.20 4.22 -5.21
N GLY A 155 -11.30 4.11 -4.45
CA GLY A 155 -11.71 5.10 -3.45
C GLY A 155 -10.98 4.96 -2.11
N LEU A 156 -9.87 4.20 -2.05
CA LEU A 156 -9.04 4.17 -0.85
C LEU A 156 -8.43 5.55 -0.62
N SER A 157 -9.00 6.31 0.33
CA SER A 157 -8.28 7.41 0.94
C SER A 157 -7.09 6.81 1.68
N GLY A 158 -5.87 7.16 1.26
CA GLY A 158 -4.65 6.81 2.00
C GLY A 158 -4.89 7.09 3.47
N GLY A 159 -4.87 6.03 4.29
CA GLY A 159 -5.48 5.99 5.62
C GLY A 159 -5.41 7.31 6.38
N GLY A 160 -6.53 8.01 6.45
CA GLY A 160 -6.66 9.25 7.17
C GLY A 160 -8.12 9.67 7.22
N ASN A 161 -8.80 9.35 8.32
CA ASN A 161 -9.99 10.07 8.77
C ASN A 161 -9.81 10.34 10.27
N ASP A 162 -9.23 11.50 10.58
CA ASP A 162 -9.92 12.56 11.31
C ASP A 162 -9.31 13.90 10.83
N GLY A 163 -10.14 14.94 10.78
CA GLY A 163 -9.88 16.23 10.14
C GLY A 163 -8.50 16.80 10.44
N GLY A 164 -7.63 16.71 9.44
CA GLY A 164 -6.27 17.19 9.47
C GLY A 164 -5.55 16.51 8.34
N THR A 165 -5.15 17.27 7.34
CA THR A 165 -4.15 16.88 6.35
C THR A 165 -3.19 15.82 6.92
N THR A 166 -3.22 14.58 6.42
CA THR A 166 -2.23 13.52 6.76
C THR A 166 -0.88 13.83 6.12
N SER A 167 -0.44 15.05 6.36
CA SER A 167 0.95 15.41 6.40
C SER A 167 1.71 14.38 7.25
N ASN A 168 2.96 14.12 6.86
CA ASN A 168 3.94 13.48 7.74
C ASN A 168 4.31 14.41 8.93
N ALA A 169 3.59 15.52 9.14
CA ALA A 169 3.82 16.40 10.27
C ALA A 169 3.43 15.69 11.57
N PHE A 170 4.16 16.04 12.62
CA PHE A 170 3.90 15.55 13.95
C PHE A 170 2.55 16.07 14.45
N PRO A 171 1.63 15.21 14.91
CA PRO A 171 0.26 15.61 15.22
C PRO A 171 0.08 16.27 16.60
N GLY A 172 1.18 16.45 17.35
CA GLY A 172 1.17 16.92 18.73
C GLY A 172 1.33 15.78 19.73
N ALA A 173 2.02 16.06 20.84
CA ALA A 173 2.26 15.07 21.89
C ALA A 173 0.98 14.67 22.63
N ASP A 174 -0.03 15.55 22.64
CA ASP A 174 -1.37 15.32 23.23
C ASP A 174 -2.14 14.18 22.57
N LYS A 175 -1.71 13.73 21.37
CA LYS A 175 -2.31 12.58 20.68
C LYS A 175 -1.81 11.23 21.22
N PHE A 176 -0.86 11.23 22.13
CA PHE A 176 -0.22 10.03 22.67
C PHE A 176 -0.21 10.08 24.20
N GLY A 177 -0.17 8.90 24.84
CA GLY A 177 -0.20 8.78 26.28
C GLY A 177 -1.54 8.29 26.84
N PRO A 178 -1.63 8.11 28.17
CA PRO A 178 -2.79 7.51 28.84
C PRO A 178 -4.12 8.16 28.45
N GLY A 179 -5.09 7.33 28.06
CA GLY A 179 -6.43 7.79 27.66
C GLY A 179 -6.56 8.23 26.20
N ALA A 180 -5.46 8.33 25.44
CA ALA A 180 -5.53 8.64 24.01
C ALA A 180 -6.22 7.51 23.24
N ASN A 181 -7.19 7.87 22.40
CA ASN A 181 -7.88 6.96 21.50
C ASN A 181 -8.09 7.66 20.15
N ASN A 182 -7.18 7.49 19.21
CA ASN A 182 -7.21 8.20 17.92
C ASN A 182 -6.38 7.49 16.83
N ALA A 183 -6.51 7.93 15.58
CA ALA A 183 -5.83 7.34 14.43
C ALA A 183 -4.29 7.47 14.47
N TYR A 184 -3.74 8.48 15.16
CA TYR A 184 -2.29 8.65 15.27
C TYR A 184 -1.64 7.59 16.15
N VAL A 185 -2.33 7.09 17.18
CA VAL A 185 -1.88 5.94 17.98
C VAL A 185 -1.76 4.70 17.10
N THR A 186 -2.77 4.42 16.27
CA THR A 186 -2.71 3.29 15.33
C THR A 186 -1.58 3.45 14.32
N LYS A 187 -1.41 4.65 13.74
CA LYS A 187 -0.32 4.93 12.79
C LYS A 187 1.04 4.75 13.44
N LEU A 188 1.22 5.25 14.66
CA LEU A 188 2.45 5.06 15.43
C LEU A 188 2.75 3.57 15.63
N GLY A 189 1.80 2.80 16.14
CA GLY A 189 2.02 1.38 16.42
C GLY A 189 2.29 0.56 15.15
N GLN A 190 1.67 0.92 14.01
CA GLN A 190 2.00 0.34 12.70
C GLN A 190 3.44 0.65 12.27
N LEU A 191 3.88 1.90 12.42
CA LEU A 191 5.25 2.29 12.09
C LEU A 191 6.25 1.57 13.00
N LEU A 192 5.96 1.44 14.29
CA LEU A 192 6.81 0.71 15.24
C LEU A 192 6.88 -0.77 14.94
N ALA A 193 5.75 -1.40 14.60
CA ALA A 193 5.71 -2.80 14.17
C ALA A 193 6.62 -3.07 12.96
N GLN A 194 6.62 -2.16 11.97
CA GLN A 194 7.52 -2.21 10.82
C GLN A 194 9.01 -2.09 11.22
N ARG A 195 9.30 -1.46 12.36
CA ARG A 195 10.66 -1.28 12.89
C ARG A 195 11.09 -2.38 13.88
N GLY A 196 10.39 -3.51 13.93
CA GLY A 196 10.68 -4.62 14.86
C GLY A 196 9.90 -4.55 16.18
N GLY A 197 8.94 -3.63 16.28
CA GLY A 197 8.14 -3.44 17.49
C GLY A 197 6.99 -4.43 17.66
N SER A 198 6.74 -5.31 16.69
CA SER A 198 5.59 -6.24 16.70
C SER A 198 5.54 -7.10 17.97
N LYS A 199 6.69 -7.45 18.55
CA LYS A 199 6.81 -8.24 19.78
C LYS A 199 6.15 -7.59 21.01
N PHE A 200 5.87 -6.29 20.98
CA PHE A 200 5.20 -5.59 22.07
C PHE A 200 3.67 -5.66 21.98
N TYR A 201 3.11 -6.09 20.85
CA TYR A 201 1.68 -6.14 20.59
C TYR A 201 1.19 -7.59 20.58
N SER A 202 0.26 -7.94 21.48
CA SER A 202 -0.36 -9.27 21.52
C SER A 202 -1.42 -9.48 20.42
N GLU A 203 -2.18 -8.43 20.11
CA GLU A 203 -3.27 -8.44 19.11
C GLU A 203 -2.98 -7.54 17.90
N GLY A 204 -1.85 -6.83 17.94
CA GLY A 204 -1.46 -5.82 16.96
C GLY A 204 -1.79 -4.37 17.39
N PRO A 205 -1.31 -3.36 16.64
CA PRO A 205 -1.56 -1.95 16.95
C PRO A 205 -3.04 -1.55 16.86
N GLY A 206 -3.54 -0.83 17.87
CA GLY A 206 -4.91 -0.35 17.96
C GLY A 206 -5.01 1.18 18.07
N PRO A 207 -6.22 1.75 18.12
CA PRO A 207 -6.42 3.20 18.27
C PRO A 207 -6.27 3.68 19.72
N ARG A 208 -6.43 2.78 20.70
CA ARG A 208 -6.29 3.09 22.12
C ARG A 208 -4.84 2.95 22.54
N TRP A 209 -4.27 4.03 23.07
CA TRP A 209 -2.93 4.01 23.62
C TRP A 209 -2.85 3.05 24.80
N GLY A 210 -1.89 2.14 24.74
CA GLY A 210 -1.62 1.17 25.78
C GLY A 210 -0.15 1.05 26.14
N GLU A 211 0.12 0.16 27.08
CA GLU A 211 1.47 -0.14 27.53
C GLU A 211 2.34 -0.75 26.41
N ALA A 212 1.71 -1.42 25.45
CA ALA A 212 2.36 -1.92 24.23
C ALA A 212 2.95 -0.78 23.39
N ASP A 213 2.19 0.29 23.14
CA ASP A 213 2.63 1.45 22.37
C ASP A 213 3.77 2.19 23.08
N ARG A 214 3.66 2.36 24.40
CA ARG A 214 4.70 2.97 25.23
C ARG A 214 6.01 2.19 25.17
N LYS A 215 5.95 0.87 25.39
CA LYS A 215 7.13 -0.01 25.35
C LYS A 215 7.77 -0.08 23.97
N ALA A 216 6.96 -0.19 22.92
CA ALA A 216 7.46 -0.19 21.55
C ALA A 216 8.13 1.13 21.18
N THR A 217 7.53 2.25 21.59
CA THR A 217 8.10 3.59 21.38
C THR A 217 9.42 3.76 22.14
N GLN A 218 9.45 3.36 23.41
CA GLN A 218 10.65 3.42 24.25
C GLN A 218 11.78 2.57 23.65
N ALA A 219 11.48 1.35 23.22
CA ALA A 219 12.46 0.48 22.59
C ALA A 219 13.00 1.08 21.29
N PHE A 220 12.16 1.75 20.49
CA PHE A 220 12.59 2.46 19.29
C PHE A 220 13.51 3.66 19.62
N GLN A 221 13.16 4.46 20.62
CA GLN A 221 13.99 5.59 21.08
C GLN A 221 15.35 5.10 21.59
N GLN A 222 15.36 4.05 22.42
CA GLN A 222 16.58 3.42 22.92
C GLN A 222 17.44 2.85 21.78
N ALA A 223 16.83 2.28 20.73
CA ALA A 223 17.57 1.81 19.56
C ALA A 223 18.31 2.95 18.83
N GLN A 224 17.83 4.19 18.93
CA GLN A 224 18.54 5.36 18.40
C GLN A 224 19.75 5.76 19.26
N GLY A 225 19.88 5.19 20.46
CA GLY A 225 20.84 5.62 21.48
C GLY A 225 20.32 6.77 22.34
N TRP A 226 19.03 7.11 22.26
CA TRP A 226 18.42 8.14 23.12
C TRP A 226 18.26 7.62 24.54
N THR A 227 18.42 8.50 25.52
CA THR A 227 18.38 8.15 26.95
C THR A 227 17.64 9.22 27.75
N GLY A 228 17.31 8.92 29.01
CA GLY A 228 16.61 9.87 29.88
C GLY A 228 15.24 10.27 29.32
N SER A 229 14.94 11.56 29.33
CA SER A 229 13.66 12.11 28.83
C SER A 229 13.44 11.93 27.32
N GLU A 230 14.47 11.61 26.55
CA GLU A 230 14.36 11.36 25.10
C GLU A 230 13.93 9.91 24.77
N ALA A 231 13.96 9.02 25.77
CA ALA A 231 13.55 7.62 25.68
C ALA A 231 12.48 7.27 26.74
N ASP A 232 11.54 8.18 26.91
CA ASP A 232 10.44 8.12 27.89
C ASP A 232 9.27 7.21 27.45
N GLY A 233 9.25 6.77 26.19
CA GLY A 233 8.18 5.98 25.60
C GLY A 233 7.00 6.79 25.09
N ILE A 234 7.10 8.12 25.05
CA ILE A 234 6.11 9.00 24.42
C ILE A 234 6.69 9.57 23.13
N PRO A 235 6.01 9.44 21.97
CA PRO A 235 6.55 9.94 20.72
C PRO A 235 6.48 11.47 20.67
N GLY A 236 7.66 12.11 20.66
CA GLY A 236 7.81 13.52 20.30
C GLY A 236 7.95 13.73 18.79
N LYS A 237 8.16 15.00 18.39
CA LYS A 237 8.39 15.37 16.98
C LYS A 237 9.56 14.59 16.34
N ALA A 238 10.63 14.36 17.09
CA ALA A 238 11.79 13.62 16.61
C ALA A 238 11.47 12.13 16.40
N THR A 239 10.83 11.48 17.39
CA THR A 239 10.37 10.08 17.27
C THR A 239 9.46 9.90 16.05
N TRP A 240 8.49 10.80 15.90
CA TRP A 240 7.55 10.75 14.78
C TRP A 240 8.24 10.95 13.43
N ASP A 241 9.10 11.96 13.31
CA ASP A 241 9.88 12.23 12.10
C ASP A 241 10.72 11.03 11.68
N TYR A 242 11.36 10.35 12.64
CA TYR A 242 12.14 9.16 12.35
C TYR A 242 11.27 8.02 11.84
N LEU A 243 10.10 7.81 12.45
CA LEU A 243 9.20 6.74 12.07
C LEU A 243 8.56 6.98 10.70
N VAL A 244 7.99 8.16 10.45
CA VAL A 244 7.30 8.47 9.18
C VAL A 244 8.26 8.59 7.99
N ASN A 245 9.52 8.97 8.22
CA ASN A 245 10.53 9.14 7.16
C ASN A 245 11.55 7.99 7.10
N GLY A 246 11.34 6.89 7.81
CA GLY A 246 12.23 5.73 7.67
C GLY A 246 13.64 5.91 8.27
N LYS A 247 13.88 6.91 9.14
CA LYS A 247 15.21 7.21 9.71
C LYS A 247 15.56 6.30 10.89
N GLY A 248 16.84 6.24 11.25
CA GLY A 248 17.32 5.59 12.47
C GLY A 248 17.34 4.07 12.45
N ARG A 249 17.72 3.47 13.59
CA ARG A 249 17.89 2.02 13.77
C ARG A 249 16.57 1.31 14.07
N ASN A 250 16.49 0.03 13.72
CA ASN A 250 15.39 -0.85 14.09
C ASN A 250 15.58 -1.38 15.53
N ILE A 251 14.49 -1.82 16.16
CA ILE A 251 14.45 -2.26 17.56
C ILE A 251 15.28 -3.54 17.82
N ASP A 252 15.44 -4.42 16.83
CA ASP A 252 16.01 -5.77 17.01
C ASP A 252 17.51 -5.91 16.69
N GLY A 253 18.25 -4.80 16.65
CA GLY A 253 19.73 -4.86 16.70
C GLY A 253 20.47 -5.53 15.52
N GLY A 254 19.82 -5.81 14.39
CA GLY A 254 20.50 -6.28 13.17
C GLY A 254 21.45 -5.23 12.60
N SER A 255 22.74 -5.58 12.49
CA SER A 255 23.91 -4.72 12.29
C SER A 255 24.00 -3.90 10.98
N THR A 256 24.29 -2.61 11.18
CA THR A 256 25.19 -1.68 10.44
C THR A 256 25.32 -1.76 8.91
N THR A 257 24.84 -0.71 8.26
CA THR A 257 25.76 0.14 7.48
C THR A 257 25.82 1.51 8.18
N PRO A 258 27.00 2.07 8.50
CA PRO A 258 27.10 3.46 8.91
C PRO A 258 26.82 4.36 7.69
N LEU A 259 25.91 5.33 7.84
CA LEU A 259 25.77 6.47 6.92
C LEU A 259 25.83 7.77 7.75
N PRO A 260 26.37 8.86 7.17
CA PRO A 260 27.16 9.92 7.81
C PRO A 260 26.34 10.96 8.58
N PRO A 261 26.96 11.86 9.39
CA PRO A 261 26.24 12.91 10.11
C PRO A 261 25.57 13.88 9.12
N PRO A 262 24.47 14.57 9.51
CA PRO A 262 23.83 15.51 8.60
C PRO A 262 24.71 16.76 8.46
N PRO A 263 24.81 17.33 7.25
CA PRO A 263 24.51 18.77 7.16
C PRO A 263 23.87 19.16 5.81
N PRO A 264 23.61 20.46 5.61
CA PRO A 264 22.34 21.16 5.74
C PRO A 264 21.50 21.12 4.45
N THR A 265 20.32 21.74 4.47
CA THR A 265 19.47 22.05 3.30
C THR A 265 20.26 22.26 1.99
N GLY A 266 20.16 21.33 1.03
CA GLY A 266 20.65 21.47 -0.34
C GLY A 266 21.15 20.17 -0.98
N THR A 267 20.53 19.74 -2.08
CA THR A 267 20.93 18.66 -3.03
C THR A 267 21.33 17.29 -2.43
N THR A 268 20.52 16.25 -2.64
CA THR A 268 20.82 14.86 -2.25
C THR A 268 22.16 14.39 -2.83
N ALA A 269 23.09 13.95 -1.98
CA ALA A 269 24.36 13.36 -2.40
C ALA A 269 24.16 12.03 -3.14
N PHE A 270 25.05 11.72 -4.10
CA PHE A 270 24.97 10.51 -4.90
C PHE A 270 25.27 9.26 -4.07
N PRO A 271 24.38 8.24 -4.07
CA PRO A 271 24.52 7.06 -3.20
C PRO A 271 25.63 6.09 -3.63
N GLY A 272 26.20 6.25 -4.83
CA GLY A 272 27.28 5.40 -5.35
C GLY A 272 26.84 4.55 -6.54
N ALA A 273 27.76 4.33 -7.48
CA ALA A 273 27.47 3.67 -8.76
C ALA A 273 27.07 2.20 -8.59
N GLN A 274 27.51 1.54 -7.51
CA GLN A 274 27.19 0.13 -7.25
C GLN A 274 25.69 -0.17 -7.14
N TYR A 275 24.86 0.83 -6.87
CA TYR A 275 23.41 0.68 -6.77
C TYR A 275 22.68 0.71 -8.12
N PHE A 276 23.37 1.07 -9.21
CA PHE A 276 22.79 1.28 -10.55
C PHE A 276 23.46 0.35 -11.58
N ALA A 277 23.43 -0.95 -11.29
CA ALA A 277 24.04 -1.98 -12.14
C ALA A 277 23.04 -3.12 -12.40
N PRO A 278 23.22 -3.92 -13.47
CA PRO A 278 22.35 -5.07 -13.75
C PRO A 278 22.20 -5.99 -12.53
N GLY A 279 20.94 -6.37 -12.23
CA GLY A 279 20.60 -7.21 -11.08
C GLY A 279 20.42 -6.46 -9.76
N GLN A 280 20.71 -5.16 -9.71
CA GLN A 280 20.43 -4.34 -8.52
C GLN A 280 18.93 -4.06 -8.38
N SER A 281 18.42 -4.18 -7.16
CA SER A 281 17.07 -3.76 -6.80
C SER A 281 17.10 -3.03 -5.46
N ASN A 282 16.84 -1.72 -5.48
CA ASN A 282 16.95 -0.87 -4.30
C ASN A 282 16.14 0.43 -4.48
N ASP A 283 15.96 1.17 -3.38
CA ASP A 283 15.20 2.41 -3.39
C ASP A 283 15.87 3.55 -4.17
N TYR A 284 17.19 3.52 -4.37
CA TYR A 284 17.89 4.56 -5.13
C TYR A 284 17.58 4.47 -6.61
N VAL A 285 17.44 3.27 -7.18
CA VAL A 285 16.99 3.07 -8.56
C VAL A 285 15.58 3.63 -8.76
N ARG A 286 14.67 3.33 -7.83
CA ARG A 286 13.31 3.85 -7.87
C ARG A 286 13.31 5.38 -7.82
N GLN A 287 14.05 5.98 -6.89
CA GLN A 287 14.15 7.44 -6.75
C GLN A 287 14.76 8.11 -7.98
N LEU A 288 15.81 7.51 -8.56
CA LEU A 288 16.41 7.97 -9.81
C LEU A 288 15.39 7.97 -10.94
N GLY A 289 14.68 6.85 -11.13
CA GLY A 289 13.68 6.72 -12.18
C GLY A 289 12.50 7.67 -12.00
N GLU A 290 12.01 7.85 -10.76
CA GLU A 290 10.98 8.84 -10.45
C GLU A 290 11.42 10.27 -10.80
N GLN A 291 12.68 10.62 -10.53
CA GLN A 291 13.20 11.94 -10.92
C GLN A 291 13.44 12.09 -12.42
N LEU A 292 13.88 11.05 -13.11
CA LEU A 292 13.97 11.05 -14.57
C LEU A 292 12.60 11.31 -15.20
N VAL A 293 11.54 10.66 -14.70
CA VAL A 293 10.16 10.93 -15.13
C VAL A 293 9.77 12.39 -14.88
N ARG A 294 10.01 12.92 -13.67
CA ARG A 294 9.69 14.32 -13.34
C ARG A 294 10.43 15.33 -14.21
N LYS A 295 11.66 15.04 -14.60
CA LYS A 295 12.48 15.87 -15.49
C LYS A 295 12.16 15.67 -16.97
N GLY A 296 11.16 14.83 -17.31
CA GLY A 296 10.67 14.63 -18.67
C GLY A 296 11.32 13.46 -19.43
N PHE A 297 12.17 12.67 -18.78
CA PHE A 297 12.88 11.52 -19.36
C PHE A 297 12.14 10.19 -19.14
N GLY A 298 10.83 10.25 -18.88
CA GLY A 298 10.01 9.08 -18.58
C GLY A 298 9.70 8.17 -19.78
N GLY A 299 9.98 8.61 -21.02
CA GLY A 299 9.58 7.93 -22.25
C GLY A 299 10.18 6.54 -22.48
N TYR A 300 11.16 6.15 -21.67
CA TYR A 300 11.79 4.81 -21.74
C TYR A 300 11.10 3.78 -20.83
N TYR A 301 10.18 4.22 -19.96
CA TYR A 301 9.42 3.36 -19.06
C TYR A 301 8.06 3.00 -19.65
N SER A 302 7.80 1.72 -19.89
CA SER A 302 6.50 1.23 -20.39
C SER A 302 5.42 1.14 -19.29
N VAL A 303 5.84 0.90 -18.05
CA VAL A 303 4.96 0.79 -16.85
C VAL A 303 5.23 1.90 -15.84
N GLY A 304 6.46 2.40 -15.81
CA GLY A 304 6.96 3.39 -14.86
C GLY A 304 8.29 2.94 -14.23
N PRO A 305 9.02 3.85 -13.57
CA PRO A 305 10.26 3.52 -12.88
C PRO A 305 9.97 2.63 -11.67
N GLY A 306 10.83 1.64 -11.45
CA GLY A 306 10.73 0.70 -10.34
C GLY A 306 12.05 0.59 -9.58
N PRO A 307 12.10 -0.17 -8.47
CA PRO A 307 13.32 -0.34 -7.69
C PRO A 307 14.38 -1.22 -8.37
N GLN A 308 14.01 -1.97 -9.41
CA GLN A 308 14.93 -2.85 -10.12
C GLN A 308 15.60 -2.11 -11.27
N TRP A 309 16.94 -2.09 -11.27
CA TRP A 309 17.72 -1.46 -12.35
C TRP A 309 17.55 -2.25 -13.64
N GLY A 310 17.09 -1.56 -14.69
CA GLY A 310 16.89 -2.16 -15.99
C GLY A 310 17.40 -1.30 -17.15
N GLU A 311 17.28 -1.85 -18.35
CA GLU A 311 17.64 -1.16 -19.60
C GLU A 311 16.82 0.13 -19.81
N ALA A 312 15.59 0.17 -19.29
CA ALA A 312 14.76 1.37 -19.29
C ALA A 312 15.41 2.51 -18.48
N ASP A 313 15.93 2.21 -17.29
CA ASP A 313 16.66 3.17 -16.46
C ASP A 313 17.94 3.63 -17.12
N ARG A 314 18.74 2.70 -17.64
CA ARG A 314 19.98 3.03 -18.34
C ARG A 314 19.74 3.98 -19.52
N ARG A 315 18.71 3.71 -20.32
CA ARG A 315 18.34 4.57 -21.46
C ARG A 315 17.78 5.92 -21.04
N ALA A 316 16.97 5.97 -19.98
CA ALA A 316 16.46 7.22 -19.43
C ALA A 316 17.59 8.10 -18.88
N VAL A 317 18.55 7.51 -18.16
CA VAL A 317 19.75 8.19 -17.69
C VAL A 317 20.59 8.69 -18.87
N GLN A 318 20.81 7.85 -19.87
CA GLN A 318 21.59 8.23 -21.05
C GLN A 318 20.97 9.41 -21.79
N ALA A 319 19.65 9.39 -21.98
CA ALA A 319 18.93 10.49 -22.60
C ALA A 319 19.01 11.78 -21.79
N PHE A 320 18.92 11.68 -20.46
CA PHE A 320 19.14 12.81 -19.56
C PHE A 320 20.57 13.37 -19.71
N GLN A 321 21.60 12.52 -19.67
CA GLN A 321 22.99 12.93 -19.84
C GLN A 321 23.24 13.63 -21.19
N GLN A 322 22.67 13.10 -22.28
CA GLN A 322 22.72 13.73 -23.60
C GLN A 322 22.03 15.09 -23.61
N ALA A 323 20.87 15.22 -22.95
CA ALA A 323 20.17 16.50 -22.81
C ALA A 323 20.93 17.52 -21.95
N GLN A 324 21.85 17.06 -21.09
CA GLN A 324 22.81 17.92 -20.38
C GLN A 324 24.02 18.34 -21.23
N GLY A 325 24.10 17.89 -22.48
CA GLY A 325 25.18 18.20 -23.43
C GLY A 325 26.35 17.20 -23.43
N TRP A 326 26.28 16.13 -22.64
CA TRP A 326 27.35 15.14 -22.52
C TRP A 326 27.39 14.22 -23.74
N ARG A 327 28.59 13.73 -24.10
CA ARG A 327 28.81 12.92 -25.31
C ARG A 327 29.79 11.77 -25.05
N GLY A 328 29.72 10.74 -25.89
CA GLY A 328 30.62 9.58 -25.80
C GLY A 328 30.47 8.85 -24.47
N SER A 329 31.59 8.57 -23.80
CA SER A 329 31.62 7.85 -22.52
C SER A 329 30.99 8.61 -21.34
N GLU A 330 30.74 9.91 -21.47
CA GLU A 330 30.08 10.70 -20.41
C GLU A 330 28.55 10.54 -20.42
N ALA A 331 27.98 10.05 -21.53
CA ALA A 331 26.56 9.72 -21.67
C ALA A 331 26.38 8.20 -21.83
N ASP A 332 26.95 7.44 -20.90
CA ASP A 332 26.96 5.97 -20.89
C ASP A 332 25.66 5.35 -20.34
N GLY A 333 24.78 6.17 -19.76
CA GLY A 333 23.53 5.73 -19.14
C GLY A 333 23.68 5.21 -17.72
N TYR A 334 24.83 5.41 -17.08
CA TYR A 334 25.02 5.10 -15.68
C TYR A 334 25.12 6.39 -14.87
N PRO A 335 24.32 6.54 -13.79
CA PRO A 335 24.34 7.78 -13.01
C PRO A 335 25.65 7.85 -12.24
N GLY A 336 26.37 8.97 -12.39
CA GLY A 336 27.48 9.37 -11.52
C GLY A 336 27.09 10.53 -10.61
N GLN A 337 28.07 11.06 -9.87
CA GLN A 337 27.85 12.20 -8.97
C GLN A 337 27.27 13.42 -9.69
N ASP A 338 27.77 13.73 -10.88
CA ASP A 338 27.27 14.85 -11.68
C ASP A 338 25.87 14.59 -12.23
N THR A 339 25.56 13.35 -12.64
CA THR A 339 24.23 12.98 -13.13
C THR A 339 23.21 13.18 -12.02
N TRP A 340 23.53 12.67 -10.83
CA TRP A 340 22.68 12.74 -9.66
C TRP A 340 22.48 14.18 -9.18
N ARG A 341 23.56 14.97 -9.11
CA ARG A 341 23.47 16.38 -8.70
C ARG A 341 22.52 17.17 -9.60
N ARG A 342 22.61 17.01 -10.93
CA ARG A 342 21.75 17.73 -11.89
C ARG A 342 20.32 17.20 -11.94
N LEU A 343 20.14 15.90 -11.68
CA LEU A 343 18.82 15.28 -11.70
C LEU A 343 18.01 15.65 -10.44
N PHE A 344 18.68 15.83 -9.31
CA PHE A 344 18.05 16.12 -8.01
C PHE A 344 18.19 17.59 -7.54
N SER A 345 18.72 18.48 -8.39
CA SER A 345 18.62 19.95 -8.24
C SER A 345 17.31 20.47 -8.80
#